data_AF-A0A0G0Z2Y8-F1
#
_entry.id   AF-A0A0G0Z2Y8-F1
#
_cell.length_a   1.000
_cell.length_b   1.000
_cell.length_c   1.000
_cell.angle_alpha   90.00
_cell.angle_beta   90.00
_cell.angle_gamma   90.00
#
_symmetry.space_group_name_H-M   'P 1'
#
loop_
_entity.id
_entity.type
_entity.pdbx_description
1 polymer ?
#
loop_
_entity_poly.entity_id
_entity_poly.type
_entity_poly.pdbx_seq_one_letter_code
_entity_poly.pdbx_strand_id
1 'polypeptide(L)'
;MKAFNYKVRDQKGNASSGVMEATDQKQVVSILRGKGMIITSLTEADQLNFDSIFGKFSKPKQDEITNFTRQLATMVGAGLPLVNALKILKMQSTPALKTVIEKVLTEVEAGSSLAEALQGSGGGFTTVYIAMVRAGESAGVLDQVLKKLADALDKQREFRSKTKGAMVYPMIVSIGMVVIGAIMMVFVVPKLTAMYKDFGAELPTPTRILMGISDIVVRFWYGIAIVVALASVLIGNWAKTEVGSLIVEQLTFRIPIWGKLRKDIILTEFARTVSVLLGAGIPILDTLQIVSETLGSKVYGAEVRQAAVLVEKGVSLAEAIQSLEVFPPILGQMISVGEETGKLDEVLAKLATFYEGESETKIKALTTAIEPMIMIVMGIGVGFLVIAVIMPIYNLTSQF
;
A
#
# COMPACT_ATOMS: atom_id res chain seq x y z
N MET A 1 12.11 -19.72 -34.85
CA MET A 1 11.21 -20.88 -35.01
C MET A 1 9.83 -20.45 -34.58
N LYS A 2 8.79 -20.92 -35.27
CA LYS A 2 7.38 -20.58 -34.99
C LYS A 2 6.68 -21.83 -34.45
N ALA A 3 5.82 -21.66 -33.46
CA ALA A 3 5.00 -22.74 -32.95
C ALA A 3 3.71 -22.85 -33.77
N PHE A 4 3.30 -24.07 -34.11
CA PHE A 4 2.07 -24.34 -34.85
C PHE A 4 1.21 -25.33 -34.07
N ASN A 5 -0.06 -24.96 -33.87
CA ASN A 5 -1.06 -25.86 -33.31
C ASN A 5 -1.61 -26.73 -34.43
N TYR A 6 -1.52 -28.05 -34.29
CA TYR A 6 -2.04 -29.01 -35.26
C TYR A 6 -3.09 -29.93 -34.65
N LYS A 7 -4.11 -30.27 -35.44
CA LYS A 7 -5.03 -31.38 -35.20
C LYS A 7 -4.91 -32.37 -36.34
N VAL A 8 -4.65 -33.62 -36.01
CA VAL A 8 -4.45 -34.71 -36.98
C VAL A 8 -5.32 -35.91 -36.62
N ARG A 9 -5.62 -36.75 -37.60
CA ARG A 9 -6.21 -38.07 -37.40
C ARG A 9 -5.26 -39.15 -37.90
N ASP A 10 -5.17 -40.24 -37.14
CA ASP A 10 -4.48 -41.44 -37.60
C ASP A 10 -5.33 -42.22 -38.62
N GLN A 11 -4.75 -43.24 -39.25
CA GLN A 11 -5.46 -44.09 -40.23
C GLN A 11 -6.58 -44.94 -39.60
N LYS A 12 -6.64 -45.02 -38.27
CA LYS A 12 -7.69 -45.71 -37.50
C LYS A 12 -8.82 -44.76 -37.05
N GLY A 13 -8.74 -43.48 -37.42
CA GLY A 13 -9.75 -42.46 -37.14
C GLY A 13 -9.57 -41.73 -35.80
N ASN A 14 -8.53 -42.02 -35.02
CA ASN A 14 -8.30 -41.36 -33.73
C ASN A 14 -7.73 -39.96 -33.94
N ALA A 15 -8.36 -38.96 -33.31
CA ALA A 15 -7.89 -37.58 -33.35
C ALA A 15 -6.80 -37.35 -32.31
N SER A 16 -5.72 -36.68 -32.72
CA SER A 16 -4.63 -36.22 -31.87
C SER A 16 -4.33 -34.75 -32.17
N SER A 17 -4.02 -33.98 -31.13
CA SER A 17 -3.69 -32.56 -31.25
C SER A 17 -2.46 -32.23 -30.45
N GLY A 18 -1.62 -31.34 -30.96
CA GLY A 18 -0.40 -30.92 -30.29
C GLY A 18 0.18 -29.63 -30.86
N VAL A 19 1.29 -29.20 -30.28
CA VAL A 19 2.06 -28.04 -30.73
C VAL A 19 3.37 -28.54 -31.32
N MET A 20 3.76 -28.02 -32.49
CA MET A 20 5.03 -28.35 -33.14
C MET A 20 5.76 -27.07 -33.52
N GLU A 21 7.03 -26.99 -33.15
CA GLU A 21 7.91 -25.91 -33.60
C GLU A 21 8.50 -26.23 -34.97
N ALA A 22 8.38 -25.28 -35.88
CA ALA A 22 8.94 -25.39 -37.23
C ALA A 22 9.30 -24.02 -37.78
N THR A 23 10.10 -24.00 -38.84
CA THR A 23 10.51 -22.77 -39.52
C THR A 23 9.37 -22.22 -40.38
N ASP A 24 8.56 -23.11 -40.98
CA ASP A 24 7.37 -22.75 -41.74
C ASP A 24 6.25 -23.80 -41.61
N GLN A 25 5.04 -23.43 -42.05
CA GLN A 25 3.89 -24.33 -42.04
C GLN A 25 4.10 -25.57 -42.94
N LYS A 26 4.89 -25.46 -44.01
CA LYS A 26 5.17 -26.55 -44.96
C LYS A 26 5.99 -27.66 -44.31
N GLN A 27 6.92 -27.32 -43.42
CA GLN A 27 7.73 -28.25 -42.67
C GLN A 27 6.88 -29.07 -41.69
N VAL A 28 5.92 -28.44 -41.00
CA VAL A 28 4.97 -29.16 -40.12
C VAL A 28 4.13 -30.14 -40.93
N VAL A 29 3.64 -29.72 -42.10
CA VAL A 29 2.84 -30.59 -42.98
C VAL A 29 3.66 -31.80 -43.44
N SER A 30 4.92 -31.60 -43.82
CA SER A 30 5.82 -32.67 -44.26
C SER A 30 6.07 -33.72 -43.16
N ILE A 31 6.35 -33.26 -41.94
CA ILE A 31 6.59 -34.15 -40.78
C ILE A 31 5.34 -34.95 -40.41
N LEU A 32 4.16 -34.31 -40.38
CA LEU A 32 2.91 -34.97 -40.00
C LEU A 32 2.43 -35.96 -41.07
N ARG A 33 2.57 -35.63 -42.37
CA ARG A 33 2.30 -36.57 -43.46
C ARG A 33 3.28 -37.73 -43.50
N GLY A 34 4.56 -37.49 -43.22
CA GLY A 34 5.59 -38.55 -43.14
C GLY A 34 5.31 -39.57 -42.04
N LYS A 35 4.55 -39.20 -41.00
CA LYS A 35 4.06 -40.09 -39.95
C LYS A 35 2.72 -40.76 -40.28
N GLY A 36 2.21 -40.62 -41.50
CA GLY A 36 0.96 -41.22 -41.95
C GLY A 36 -0.30 -40.60 -41.36
N MET A 37 -0.21 -39.39 -40.81
CA MET A 37 -1.32 -38.68 -40.16
C MET A 37 -2.01 -37.69 -41.11
N ILE A 38 -3.34 -37.63 -41.07
CA ILE A 38 -4.16 -36.72 -41.88
C ILE A 38 -4.41 -35.44 -41.09
N ILE A 39 -3.96 -34.30 -41.63
CA ILE A 39 -4.09 -32.99 -40.97
C ILE A 39 -5.51 -32.47 -41.18
N THR A 40 -6.21 -32.18 -40.07
CA THR A 40 -7.58 -31.65 -40.06
C THR A 40 -7.63 -30.16 -39.76
N SER A 41 -6.65 -29.63 -39.02
CA SER A 41 -6.48 -28.20 -38.79
C SER A 41 -5.01 -27.92 -38.52
N LEU A 42 -4.48 -26.84 -39.08
CA LEU A 42 -3.13 -26.36 -38.84
C LEU A 42 -3.17 -24.84 -38.76
N THR A 43 -2.91 -24.30 -37.57
CA THR A 43 -2.97 -22.86 -37.31
C THR A 43 -1.63 -22.46 -36.71
N GLU A 44 -1.06 -21.33 -37.16
CA GLU A 44 0.08 -20.72 -36.48
C GLU A 44 -0.37 -20.41 -35.04
N ALA A 45 0.38 -20.91 -34.07
CA ALA A 45 0.09 -20.58 -32.68
C ALA A 45 0.47 -19.11 -32.52
N ASP A 46 -0.52 -18.22 -32.54
CA ASP A 46 -0.31 -16.86 -32.10
C ASP A 46 0.35 -16.95 -30.73
N GLN A 47 1.56 -16.41 -30.62
CA GLN A 47 2.15 -16.14 -29.33
C GLN A 47 1.32 -15.03 -28.68
N LEU A 48 0.13 -15.41 -28.19
CA LEU A 48 -0.60 -14.66 -27.20
C LEU A 48 0.26 -14.68 -25.94
N ASN A 49 1.25 -13.78 -25.92
CA ASN A 49 2.00 -13.40 -24.73
C ASN A 49 0.98 -12.83 -23.74
N PHE A 50 0.41 -13.69 -22.91
CA PHE A 50 -0.47 -13.30 -21.79
C PHE A 50 0.23 -12.27 -20.87
N ASP A 51 1.57 -12.34 -20.79
CA ASP A 51 2.41 -11.34 -20.12
C ASP A 51 2.35 -9.94 -20.74
N SER A 52 2.08 -9.82 -22.05
CA SER A 52 1.97 -8.51 -22.72
C SER A 52 0.60 -7.83 -22.51
N ILE A 53 -0.44 -8.62 -22.23
CA ILE A 53 -1.79 -8.11 -21.95
C ILE A 53 -1.87 -7.61 -20.50
N PHE A 54 -1.25 -8.32 -19.54
CA PHE A 54 -1.18 -7.88 -18.14
C PHE A 54 -0.06 -6.85 -17.88
N GLY A 55 1.06 -6.92 -18.61
CA GLY A 55 2.20 -6.03 -18.42
C GLY A 55 1.97 -4.59 -18.88
N LYS A 56 1.18 -4.38 -19.95
CA LYS A 56 0.89 -3.03 -20.48
C LYS A 56 0.02 -2.15 -19.59
N PHE A 57 -0.68 -2.73 -18.62
CA PHE A 57 -1.55 -2.01 -17.68
C PHE A 57 -1.03 -1.99 -16.24
N SER A 58 0.08 -2.67 -15.96
CA SER A 58 0.65 -2.67 -14.61
C SER A 58 1.47 -1.41 -14.36
N LYS A 59 1.06 -0.60 -13.38
CA LYS A 59 1.87 0.53 -12.89
C LYS A 59 3.08 -0.01 -12.12
N PRO A 60 4.28 0.60 -12.27
CA PRO A 60 5.44 0.23 -11.46
C PRO A 60 5.14 0.31 -9.97
N LYS A 61 5.75 -0.58 -9.19
CA LYS A 61 5.67 -0.51 -7.72
C LYS A 61 6.51 0.68 -7.24
N GLN A 62 6.12 1.28 -6.11
CA GLN A 62 6.86 2.39 -5.50
C GLN A 62 8.35 2.04 -5.28
N ASP A 63 8.66 0.80 -4.89
CA ASP A 63 10.04 0.37 -4.68
C ASP A 63 10.86 0.32 -5.98
N GLU A 64 10.23 0.04 -7.12
CA GLU A 64 10.90 0.09 -8.42
C GLU A 64 11.22 1.54 -8.78
N ILE A 65 10.30 2.48 -8.52
CA ILE A 65 10.51 3.92 -8.73
C ILE A 65 11.67 4.42 -7.86
N THR A 66 11.71 4.07 -6.58
CA THR A 66 12.81 4.49 -5.69
C THR A 66 14.16 3.95 -6.18
N ASN A 67 14.24 2.68 -6.59
CA ASN A 67 15.49 2.10 -7.11
C ASN A 67 15.91 2.75 -8.44
N PHE A 68 14.97 2.95 -9.35
CA PHE A 68 15.18 3.66 -10.60
C PHE A 68 15.75 5.06 -10.35
N THR A 69 15.13 5.81 -9.43
CA THR A 69 15.54 7.17 -9.09
C THR A 69 16.95 7.20 -8.51
N ARG A 70 17.26 6.27 -7.59
CA ARG A 70 18.60 6.15 -6.99
C ARG A 70 19.66 5.86 -8.05
N GLN A 71 19.41 4.89 -8.93
CA GLN A 71 20.36 4.53 -10.00
C GLN A 71 20.51 5.65 -11.04
N LEU A 72 19.41 6.31 -11.40
CA LEU A 72 19.43 7.48 -12.29
C LEU A 72 20.26 8.62 -11.69
N ALA A 73 20.03 8.93 -10.41
CA ALA A 73 20.81 9.94 -9.69
C ALA A 73 22.31 9.61 -9.67
N THR A 74 22.68 8.35 -9.43
CA THR A 74 24.07 7.90 -9.45
C THR A 74 24.70 8.05 -10.84
N MET A 75 24.00 7.65 -11.91
CA MET A 75 24.53 7.74 -13.27
C MET A 75 24.64 9.18 -13.76
N VAL A 76 23.60 10.00 -13.56
CA VAL A 76 23.61 11.41 -13.94
C VAL A 76 24.64 12.18 -13.12
N GLY A 77 24.75 11.91 -11.82
CA GLY A 77 25.77 12.51 -10.95
C GLY A 77 27.20 12.08 -11.29
N ALA A 78 27.39 10.93 -11.96
CA ALA A 78 28.68 10.52 -12.52
C ALA A 78 28.98 11.15 -13.89
N GLY A 79 28.12 12.05 -14.39
CA GLY A 79 28.28 12.74 -15.67
C GLY A 79 27.80 11.94 -16.88
N LEU A 80 27.11 10.81 -16.69
CA LEU A 80 26.56 10.07 -17.82
C LEU A 80 25.40 10.85 -18.46
N PRO A 81 25.34 11.00 -19.80
CA PRO A 81 24.22 11.64 -20.47
C PRO A 81 22.89 10.98 -20.12
N LEU A 82 21.85 11.77 -19.85
CA LEU A 82 20.52 11.32 -19.39
C LEU A 82 19.94 10.20 -20.27
N VAL A 83 19.98 10.38 -21.59
CA VAL A 83 19.50 9.39 -22.58
C VAL A 83 20.22 8.05 -22.43
N ASN A 84 21.54 8.07 -22.18
CA ASN A 84 22.33 6.85 -21.99
C ASN A 84 22.00 6.18 -20.64
N ALA A 85 21.84 6.97 -19.58
CA ALA A 85 21.39 6.46 -18.27
C ALA A 85 20.02 5.76 -18.39
N LEU A 86 19.06 6.39 -19.06
CA LEU A 86 17.73 5.82 -19.31
C LEU A 86 17.79 4.51 -20.13
N LYS A 87 18.66 4.43 -21.15
CA LYS A 87 18.88 3.19 -21.92
C LYS A 87 19.41 2.05 -21.05
N ILE A 88 20.37 2.32 -20.17
CA ILE A 88 20.92 1.33 -19.24
C ILE A 88 19.85 0.85 -18.25
N LEU A 89 19.11 1.79 -17.66
CA LEU A 89 18.04 1.49 -16.71
C LEU A 89 16.92 0.66 -17.34
N LYS A 90 16.57 0.95 -18.61
CA LYS A 90 15.57 0.17 -19.36
C LYS A 90 15.91 -1.31 -19.44
N MET A 91 17.20 -1.67 -19.57
CA MET A 91 17.65 -3.06 -19.68
C MET A 91 17.55 -3.83 -18.36
N GLN A 92 17.64 -3.13 -17.22
CA GLN A 92 17.64 -3.73 -15.88
C GLN A 92 16.25 -3.66 -15.20
N SER A 93 15.24 -3.13 -15.89
CA SER A 93 13.93 -2.86 -15.33
C SER A 93 12.94 -4.01 -15.50
N THR A 94 11.97 -4.09 -14.60
CA THR A 94 10.82 -4.99 -14.73
C THR A 94 9.95 -4.60 -15.93
N PRO A 95 9.11 -5.50 -16.46
CA PRO A 95 8.30 -5.20 -17.65
C PRO A 95 7.47 -3.91 -17.52
N ALA A 96 6.86 -3.67 -16.35
CA ALA A 96 6.08 -2.47 -16.05
C ALA A 96 6.92 -1.19 -16.16
N LEU A 97 8.06 -1.16 -15.47
CA LEU A 97 8.95 -0.01 -15.45
C LEU A 97 9.64 0.19 -16.80
N LYS A 98 9.95 -0.89 -17.52
CA LYS A 98 10.54 -0.85 -18.86
C LYS A 98 9.66 -0.07 -19.85
N THR A 99 8.35 -0.31 -19.85
CA THR A 99 7.41 0.43 -20.70
C THR A 99 7.37 1.92 -20.36
N VAL A 100 7.42 2.25 -19.07
CA VAL A 100 7.48 3.64 -18.59
C VAL A 100 8.78 4.31 -19.04
N ILE A 101 9.93 3.69 -18.81
CA ILE A 101 11.24 4.23 -19.21
C ILE A 101 11.33 4.36 -20.74
N GLU A 102 10.77 3.42 -21.49
CA GLU A 102 10.74 3.49 -22.95
C GLU A 102 9.98 4.71 -23.44
N LYS A 103 8.79 4.99 -22.86
CA LYS A 103 8.04 6.19 -23.18
C LYS A 103 8.80 7.46 -22.81
N VAL A 104 9.39 7.50 -21.61
CA VAL A 104 10.21 8.65 -21.17
C VAL A 104 11.39 8.87 -22.11
N LEU A 105 12.09 7.80 -22.48
CA LEU A 105 13.24 7.85 -23.37
C LEU A 105 12.85 8.41 -24.75
N THR A 106 11.75 7.94 -25.33
CA THR A 106 11.27 8.44 -26.64
C THR A 106 10.95 9.93 -26.60
N GLU A 107 10.26 10.40 -25.55
CA GLU A 107 9.92 11.82 -25.38
C GLU A 107 11.17 12.69 -25.20
N VAL A 108 12.12 12.24 -24.37
CA VAL A 108 13.38 12.97 -24.15
C VAL A 108 14.25 12.98 -25.41
N GLU A 109 14.31 11.87 -26.16
CA GLU A 109 14.99 11.82 -27.47
C GLU A 109 14.31 12.72 -28.52
N ALA A 110 13.00 12.95 -28.39
CA ALA A 110 12.23 13.89 -29.22
C ALA A 110 12.40 15.36 -28.80
N GLY A 111 13.08 15.62 -27.67
CA GLY A 111 13.39 16.97 -27.18
C GLY A 111 12.49 17.48 -26.06
N SER A 112 11.54 16.68 -25.56
CA SER A 112 10.76 17.00 -24.37
C SER A 112 11.65 17.04 -23.13
N SER A 113 11.32 17.87 -22.15
CA SER A 113 12.00 17.84 -20.84
C SER A 113 11.76 16.50 -20.12
N LEU A 114 12.68 16.08 -19.24
CA LEU A 114 12.50 14.89 -18.42
C LEU A 114 11.24 15.00 -17.56
N ALA A 115 10.94 16.18 -17.01
CA ALA A 115 9.73 16.41 -16.21
C ALA A 115 8.44 16.17 -17.01
N GLU A 116 8.35 16.67 -18.24
CA GLU A 116 7.20 16.45 -19.13
C GLU A 116 7.08 14.99 -19.54
N ALA A 117 8.21 14.37 -19.91
CA ALA A 117 8.27 12.96 -20.28
C ALA A 117 7.80 12.06 -19.13
N LEU A 118 8.23 12.33 -17.90
CA LEU A 118 7.80 11.61 -16.69
C LEU A 118 6.30 11.83 -16.41
N GLN A 119 5.80 13.06 -16.53
CA GLN A 119 4.39 13.38 -16.34
C GLN A 119 3.49 12.64 -17.34
N GLY A 120 3.88 12.61 -18.61
CA GLY A 120 3.17 11.89 -19.68
C GLY A 120 3.30 10.36 -19.60
N SER A 121 4.27 9.83 -18.85
CA SER A 121 4.57 8.39 -18.84
C SER A 121 3.50 7.51 -18.18
N GLY A 122 2.69 8.07 -17.26
CA GLY A 122 1.75 7.30 -16.43
C GLY A 122 2.42 6.39 -15.38
N GLY A 123 3.74 6.52 -15.18
CA GLY A 123 4.59 5.61 -14.41
C GLY A 123 4.51 5.68 -12.88
N GLY A 124 3.55 6.42 -12.31
CA GLY A 124 3.38 6.52 -10.85
C GLY A 124 4.28 7.55 -10.16
N PHE A 125 4.93 8.45 -10.91
CA PHE A 125 5.67 9.58 -10.35
C PHE A 125 4.72 10.59 -9.69
N THR A 126 5.06 11.06 -8.49
CA THR A 126 4.22 12.00 -7.73
C THR A 126 4.37 13.43 -8.27
N THR A 127 3.43 14.31 -7.95
CA THR A 127 3.53 15.75 -8.28
C THR A 127 4.81 16.38 -7.73
N VAL A 128 5.18 16.02 -6.49
CA VAL A 128 6.45 16.42 -5.85
C VAL A 128 7.65 15.99 -6.69
N TYR A 129 7.66 14.73 -7.16
CA TYR A 129 8.74 14.20 -8.00
C TYR A 129 8.90 15.02 -9.29
N ILE A 130 7.79 15.25 -9.99
CA ILE A 130 7.79 15.96 -11.28
C ILE A 130 8.22 17.42 -11.08
N ALA A 131 7.72 18.09 -10.03
CA ALA A 131 8.08 19.48 -9.73
C ALA A 131 9.57 19.63 -9.41
N MET A 132 10.14 18.70 -8.63
CA MET A 132 11.58 18.66 -8.33
C MET A 132 12.38 18.52 -9.62
N VAL A 133 12.07 17.51 -10.46
CA VAL A 133 12.79 17.31 -11.72
C VAL A 133 12.70 18.55 -12.61
N ARG A 134 11.52 19.16 -12.73
CA ARG A 134 11.32 20.39 -13.52
C ARG A 134 12.20 21.55 -13.03
N ALA A 135 12.25 21.75 -11.72
CA ALA A 135 13.09 22.78 -11.11
C ALA A 135 14.58 22.50 -11.35
N GLY A 136 15.00 21.25 -11.18
CA GLY A 136 16.38 20.81 -11.42
C GLY A 136 16.82 20.95 -12.87
N GLU A 137 15.95 20.63 -13.83
CA GLU A 137 16.21 20.84 -15.26
C GLU A 137 16.30 22.33 -15.61
N SER A 138 15.36 23.13 -15.13
CA SER A 138 15.32 24.58 -15.42
C SER A 138 16.53 25.32 -14.83
N ALA A 139 17.01 24.89 -13.66
CA ALA A 139 18.17 25.46 -12.99
C ALA A 139 19.50 24.79 -13.39
N GLY A 140 19.49 23.76 -14.24
CA GLY A 140 20.70 23.05 -14.68
C GLY A 140 21.40 22.25 -13.57
N VAL A 141 20.71 21.90 -12.49
CA VAL A 141 21.23 21.16 -11.31
C VAL A 141 20.50 19.83 -11.12
N LEU A 142 20.16 19.18 -12.23
CA LEU A 142 19.38 17.94 -12.25
C LEU A 142 20.05 16.81 -11.44
N ASP A 143 21.38 16.72 -11.45
CA ASP A 143 22.16 15.75 -10.68
C ASP A 143 21.93 15.90 -9.16
N GLN A 144 21.96 17.14 -8.65
CA GLN A 144 21.73 17.43 -7.24
C GLN A 144 20.28 17.15 -6.84
N VAL A 145 19.33 17.52 -7.70
CA VAL A 145 17.91 17.31 -7.46
C VAL A 145 17.55 15.83 -7.48
N LEU A 146 18.04 15.05 -8.45
CA LEU A 146 17.84 13.61 -8.49
C LEU A 146 18.42 12.92 -7.24
N LYS A 147 19.57 13.40 -6.74
CA LYS A 147 20.15 12.90 -5.48
C LYS A 147 19.24 13.18 -4.29
N LYS A 148 18.76 14.42 -4.11
CA LYS A 148 17.81 14.78 -3.04
C LYS A 148 16.52 13.97 -3.12
N LEU A 149 16.01 13.77 -4.34
CA LEU A 149 14.82 12.97 -4.59
C LEU A 149 15.02 11.50 -4.23
N ALA A 150 16.15 10.92 -4.61
CA ALA A 150 16.49 9.54 -4.23
C ALA A 150 16.62 9.38 -2.71
N ASP A 151 17.27 10.33 -2.03
CA ASP A 151 17.40 10.33 -0.56
C ASP A 151 16.03 10.43 0.13
N ALA A 152 15.15 11.31 -0.36
CA ALA A 152 13.80 11.46 0.15
C ALA A 152 12.96 10.19 -0.05
N LEU A 153 13.03 9.57 -1.22
CA LEU A 153 12.30 8.32 -1.51
C LEU A 153 12.81 7.14 -0.69
N ASP A 154 14.12 7.04 -0.46
CA ASP A 154 14.68 6.00 0.41
C ASP A 154 14.25 6.21 1.87
N LYS A 155 14.23 7.45 2.37
CA LYS A 155 13.70 7.76 3.70
C LYS A 155 12.21 7.47 3.83
N GLN A 156 11.42 7.78 2.80
CA GLN A 156 9.99 7.44 2.78
C GLN A 156 9.79 5.92 2.78
N ARG A 157 10.60 5.17 2.03
CA ARG A 157 10.58 3.69 2.03
C ARG A 157 10.94 3.15 3.40
N GLU A 158 12.00 3.66 4.04
CA GLU A 158 12.43 3.27 5.38
C GLU A 158 11.29 3.47 6.39
N PHE A 159 10.72 4.68 6.43
CA PHE A 159 9.59 5.02 7.32
C PHE A 159 8.38 4.10 7.09
N ARG A 160 8.01 3.87 5.83
CA ARG A 160 6.89 2.99 5.47
C ARG A 160 7.17 1.55 5.87
N SER A 161 8.41 1.07 5.70
CA SER A 161 8.82 -0.27 6.07
C SER A 161 8.75 -0.48 7.58
N LYS A 162 9.28 0.46 8.37
CA LYS A 162 9.18 0.43 9.84
C LYS A 162 7.72 0.44 10.30
N THR A 163 6.91 1.33 9.70
CA THR A 163 5.48 1.44 10.02
C THR A 163 4.74 0.13 9.73
N LYS A 164 4.96 -0.46 8.54
CA LYS A 164 4.34 -1.75 8.17
C LYS A 164 4.86 -2.90 9.02
N GLY A 165 6.17 -2.96 9.25
CA GLY A 165 6.82 -4.01 10.02
C GLY A 165 6.29 -4.10 11.45
N ALA A 166 6.06 -2.95 12.08
CA ALA A 166 5.49 -2.90 13.42
C ALA A 166 4.02 -3.36 13.50
N MET A 167 3.28 -3.34 12.39
CA MET A 167 1.90 -3.86 12.32
C MET A 167 1.81 -5.38 12.10
N VAL A 168 2.91 -6.04 11.73
CA VAL A 168 2.92 -7.48 11.45
C VAL A 168 2.55 -8.29 12.68
N TYR A 169 3.15 -7.99 13.84
CA TYR A 169 2.88 -8.70 15.08
C TYR A 169 1.40 -8.56 15.53
N PRO A 170 0.83 -7.34 15.63
CA PRO A 170 -0.61 -7.14 15.85
C PRO A 170 -1.50 -7.98 14.94
N MET A 171 -1.18 -8.03 13.65
CA MET A 171 -1.98 -8.74 12.65
C MET A 171 -1.94 -10.26 12.87
N ILE A 172 -0.74 -10.82 13.06
CA ILE A 172 -0.57 -12.27 13.27
C ILE A 172 -1.32 -12.71 14.53
N VAL A 173 -1.18 -11.98 15.64
CA VAL A 173 -1.84 -12.37 16.89
C VAL A 173 -3.35 -12.18 16.80
N SER A 174 -3.82 -11.08 16.20
CA SER A 174 -5.27 -10.86 16.01
C SER A 174 -5.89 -11.96 15.15
N ILE A 175 -5.23 -12.37 14.06
CA ILE A 175 -5.67 -13.49 13.23
C ILE A 175 -5.68 -14.79 14.05
N GLY A 176 -4.62 -15.06 14.82
CA GLY A 176 -4.55 -16.22 15.70
C GLY A 176 -5.70 -16.27 16.71
N MET A 177 -6.04 -15.14 17.34
CA MET A 177 -7.16 -15.03 18.27
C MET A 177 -8.50 -15.34 17.60
N VAL A 178 -8.74 -14.81 16.41
CA VAL A 178 -9.97 -15.08 15.64
C VAL A 178 -10.04 -16.57 15.25
N VAL A 179 -8.92 -17.18 14.84
CA VAL A 179 -8.86 -18.61 14.51
C VAL A 179 -9.15 -19.48 15.74
N ILE A 180 -8.51 -19.20 16.87
CA ILE A 180 -8.74 -19.95 18.13
C ILE A 180 -10.20 -19.79 18.57
N GLY A 181 -10.73 -18.57 18.54
CA GLY A 181 -12.14 -18.29 18.86
C GLY A 181 -13.11 -19.02 17.93
N ALA A 182 -12.81 -19.10 16.64
CA ALA A 182 -13.61 -19.85 15.67
C ALA A 182 -13.58 -21.36 15.92
N ILE A 183 -12.39 -21.94 16.19
CA ILE A 183 -12.25 -23.36 16.54
C ILE A 183 -13.06 -23.68 17.80
N MET A 184 -12.97 -22.82 18.81
CA MET A 184 -13.74 -22.95 20.05
C MET A 184 -15.24 -23.00 19.77
N MET A 185 -15.78 -22.06 18.99
CA MET A 185 -17.21 -22.01 18.69
C MET A 185 -17.69 -23.15 17.77
N VAL A 186 -16.89 -23.58 16.80
CA VAL A 186 -17.29 -24.61 15.83
C VAL A 186 -17.14 -26.03 16.39
N PHE A 187 -16.11 -26.30 17.20
CA PHE A 187 -15.78 -27.66 17.63
C PHE A 187 -15.99 -27.90 19.11
N VAL A 188 -15.59 -26.97 19.97
CA VAL A 188 -15.57 -27.21 21.43
C VAL A 188 -16.94 -26.99 22.04
N VAL A 189 -17.58 -25.84 21.75
CA VAL A 189 -18.90 -25.50 22.28
C VAL A 189 -19.95 -26.57 21.94
N PRO A 190 -20.10 -27.04 20.69
CA PRO A 190 -21.14 -28.03 20.35
C PRO A 190 -20.94 -29.39 21.01
N LYS A 191 -19.68 -29.81 21.20
CA LYS A 191 -19.36 -31.07 21.90
C LYS A 191 -19.78 -31.01 23.37
N LEU A 192 -19.56 -29.87 24.04
CA LEU A 192 -20.03 -29.66 25.41
C LEU A 192 -21.57 -29.66 25.48
N THR A 193 -22.24 -29.04 24.50
CA THR A 193 -23.70 -29.06 24.40
C THR A 193 -24.27 -30.47 24.25
N ALA A 194 -23.67 -31.29 23.38
CA ALA A 194 -24.09 -32.68 23.17
C ALA A 194 -23.97 -33.49 24.48
N MET A 195 -22.84 -33.36 25.17
CA MET A 195 -22.62 -34.00 26.46
C MET A 195 -23.72 -33.65 27.48
N TYR A 196 -24.06 -32.36 27.65
CA TYR A 196 -25.11 -31.95 28.59
C TYR A 196 -26.51 -32.50 28.24
N LYS A 197 -26.85 -32.59 26.95
CA LYS A 197 -28.12 -33.17 26.51
C LYS A 197 -28.21 -34.66 26.86
N ASP A 198 -27.10 -35.40 26.71
CA ASP A 198 -27.04 -36.84 26.99
C ASP A 198 -27.21 -37.14 28.49
N PHE A 199 -26.81 -36.22 29.37
CA PHE A 199 -26.99 -36.36 30.82
C PHE A 199 -28.34 -35.83 31.35
N GLY A 200 -29.21 -35.28 30.50
CA GLY A 200 -30.53 -34.76 30.91
C GLY A 200 -30.47 -33.54 31.86
N ALA A 201 -29.32 -32.89 31.99
CA ALA A 201 -29.11 -31.75 32.87
C ALA A 201 -29.41 -30.42 32.16
N GLU A 202 -30.09 -29.50 32.86
CA GLU A 202 -30.30 -28.15 32.31
C GLU A 202 -28.98 -27.39 32.18
N LEU A 203 -28.76 -26.80 31.01
CA LEU A 203 -27.58 -26.01 30.73
C LEU A 203 -27.60 -24.73 31.59
N PRO A 204 -26.51 -24.43 32.34
CA PRO A 204 -26.36 -23.18 33.07
C PRO A 204 -26.55 -21.95 32.16
N THR A 205 -27.10 -20.87 32.70
CA THR A 205 -27.42 -19.64 31.94
C THR A 205 -26.24 -19.08 31.13
N PRO A 206 -24.98 -19.02 31.64
CA PRO A 206 -23.84 -18.55 30.87
C PRO A 206 -23.54 -19.43 29.63
N THR A 207 -23.66 -20.75 29.78
CA THR A 207 -23.49 -21.71 28.68
C THR A 207 -24.59 -21.54 27.64
N ARG A 208 -25.83 -21.27 28.07
CA ARG A 208 -26.98 -21.00 27.19
C ARG A 208 -26.81 -19.76 26.33
N ILE A 209 -26.31 -18.67 26.91
CA ILE A 209 -26.00 -17.45 26.17
C ILE A 209 -24.88 -17.70 25.16
N LEU A 210 -23.80 -18.37 25.56
CA LEU A 210 -22.70 -18.66 24.63
C LEU A 210 -23.16 -19.54 23.47
N MET A 211 -23.94 -20.59 23.74
CA MET A 211 -24.49 -21.45 22.67
C MET A 211 -25.37 -20.66 21.72
N GLY A 212 -26.22 -19.74 22.22
CA GLY A 212 -27.01 -18.87 21.36
C GLY A 212 -26.15 -17.99 20.44
N ILE A 213 -25.07 -17.42 20.96
CA ILE A 213 -24.10 -16.64 20.16
C ILE A 213 -23.38 -17.56 19.17
N SER A 214 -22.93 -18.73 19.62
CA SER A 214 -22.22 -19.72 18.81
C SER A 214 -23.08 -20.22 17.65
N ASP A 215 -24.36 -20.56 17.89
CA ASP A 215 -25.27 -21.02 16.84
C ASP A 215 -25.53 -19.92 15.80
N ILE A 216 -25.65 -18.65 16.22
CA ILE A 216 -25.77 -17.52 15.29
C ILE A 216 -24.48 -17.39 14.46
N VAL A 217 -23.31 -17.40 15.12
CA VAL A 217 -22.02 -17.23 14.44
C VAL A 217 -21.76 -18.41 13.50
N VAL A 218 -21.89 -19.65 13.93
CA VAL A 218 -21.62 -20.85 13.12
C VAL A 218 -22.66 -21.05 12.01
N ARG A 219 -23.92 -20.65 12.21
CA ARG A 219 -24.95 -20.76 11.16
C ARG A 219 -24.87 -19.64 10.14
N PHE A 220 -24.57 -18.42 10.58
CA PHE A 220 -24.57 -17.23 9.72
C PHE A 220 -23.18 -16.68 9.41
N TRP A 221 -22.07 -17.37 9.69
CA TRP A 221 -20.72 -16.82 9.42
C TRP A 221 -20.53 -16.42 7.96
N TYR A 222 -21.09 -17.17 7.01
CA TYR A 222 -21.07 -16.81 5.58
C TYR A 222 -21.82 -15.50 5.33
N GLY A 223 -22.98 -15.33 5.97
CA GLY A 223 -23.80 -14.12 5.88
C GLY A 223 -23.12 -12.92 6.56
N ILE A 224 -22.52 -13.12 7.73
CA ILE A 224 -21.71 -12.10 8.43
C ILE A 224 -20.52 -11.71 7.57
N ALA A 225 -19.80 -12.67 6.98
CA ALA A 225 -18.68 -12.40 6.08
C ALA A 225 -19.12 -11.60 4.84
N ILE A 226 -20.27 -11.94 4.24
CA ILE A 226 -20.84 -11.17 3.12
C ILE A 226 -21.24 -9.77 3.55
N VAL A 227 -21.91 -9.61 4.70
CA VAL A 227 -22.31 -8.29 5.23
C VAL A 227 -21.08 -7.43 5.54
N VAL A 228 -20.05 -8.00 6.16
CA VAL A 228 -18.79 -7.30 6.44
C VAL A 228 -18.07 -6.93 5.15
N ALA A 229 -18.00 -7.83 4.16
CA ALA A 229 -17.41 -7.54 2.86
C ALA A 229 -18.17 -6.43 2.13
N LEU A 230 -19.51 -6.49 2.11
CA LEU A 230 -20.36 -5.49 1.49
C LEU A 230 -20.26 -4.14 2.20
N ALA A 231 -20.30 -4.13 3.54
CA ALA A 231 -20.11 -2.93 4.34
C ALA A 231 -18.71 -2.33 4.11
N SER A 232 -17.67 -3.15 4.01
CA SER A 232 -16.30 -2.69 3.73
C SER A 232 -16.20 -2.05 2.35
N VAL A 233 -16.87 -2.60 1.33
CA VAL A 233 -16.92 -2.01 -0.02
C VAL A 233 -17.74 -0.73 -0.03
N LEU A 234 -18.90 -0.70 0.63
CA LEU A 234 -19.77 0.48 0.70
C LEU A 234 -19.10 1.62 1.46
N ILE A 235 -18.54 1.35 2.64
CA ILE A 235 -17.78 2.32 3.42
C ILE A 235 -16.53 2.75 2.66
N GLY A 236 -15.82 1.81 2.02
CA GLY A 236 -14.63 2.11 1.22
C GLY A 236 -14.94 3.01 0.01
N ASN A 237 -16.08 2.83 -0.64
CA ASN A 237 -16.52 3.70 -1.74
C ASN A 237 -17.07 5.04 -1.22
N TRP A 238 -17.82 5.04 -0.12
CA TRP A 238 -18.30 6.26 0.53
C TRP A 238 -17.14 7.12 1.04
N ALA A 239 -16.10 6.52 1.62
CA ALA A 239 -14.88 7.19 2.07
C ALA A 239 -14.07 7.82 0.93
N LYS A 240 -14.32 7.46 -0.34
CA LYS A 240 -13.72 8.14 -1.51
C LYS A 240 -14.47 9.41 -1.91
N THR A 241 -15.73 9.56 -1.50
CA THR A 241 -16.51 10.79 -1.75
C THR A 241 -15.92 11.95 -0.97
N GLU A 242 -16.15 13.20 -1.41
CA GLU A 242 -15.66 14.39 -0.71
C GLU A 242 -16.13 14.43 0.75
N VAL A 243 -17.44 14.30 0.96
CA VAL A 243 -18.04 14.32 2.30
C VAL A 243 -17.60 13.12 3.14
N GLY A 244 -17.66 11.91 2.58
CA GLY A 244 -17.29 10.70 3.33
C GLY A 244 -15.83 10.68 3.75
N SER A 245 -14.92 11.14 2.89
CA SER A 245 -13.49 11.24 3.23
C SER A 245 -13.24 12.15 4.44
N LEU A 246 -13.93 13.30 4.51
CA LEU A 246 -13.79 14.25 5.62
C LEU A 246 -14.34 13.67 6.93
N ILE A 247 -15.50 13.01 6.88
CA ILE A 247 -16.11 12.42 8.09
C ILE A 247 -15.25 11.26 8.63
N VAL A 248 -14.78 10.36 7.74
CA VAL A 248 -13.91 9.25 8.13
C VAL A 248 -12.62 9.76 8.75
N GLU A 249 -12.05 10.82 8.17
CA GLU A 249 -10.84 11.45 8.68
C GLU A 249 -11.06 12.10 10.05
N GLN A 250 -12.15 12.86 10.24
CA GLN A 250 -12.51 13.43 11.55
C GLN A 250 -12.76 12.34 12.61
N LEU A 251 -13.43 11.25 12.24
CA LEU A 251 -13.65 10.12 13.14
C LEU A 251 -12.32 9.45 13.52
N THR A 252 -11.42 9.27 12.56
CA THR A 252 -10.08 8.72 12.79
C THR A 252 -9.29 9.56 13.78
N PHE A 253 -9.37 10.89 13.70
CA PHE A 253 -8.68 11.78 14.64
C PHE A 253 -9.24 11.75 16.06
N ARG A 254 -10.47 11.27 16.27
CA ARG A 254 -11.06 11.10 17.62
C ARG A 254 -10.62 9.82 18.32
N ILE A 255 -10.12 8.83 17.58
CA ILE A 255 -9.68 7.56 18.17
C ILE A 255 -8.40 7.82 18.97
N PRO A 256 -8.37 7.49 20.28
CA PRO A 256 -7.19 7.68 21.09
C PRO A 256 -6.02 6.87 20.53
N ILE A 257 -4.81 7.45 20.60
CA ILE A 257 -3.55 6.89 20.06
C ILE A 257 -3.51 6.86 18.52
N TRP A 258 -4.48 6.26 17.83
CA TRP A 258 -4.54 6.21 16.35
C TRP A 258 -4.66 7.60 15.72
N GLY A 259 -5.50 8.47 16.26
CA GLY A 259 -5.62 9.85 15.79
C GLY A 259 -4.32 10.63 15.97
N LYS A 260 -3.62 10.43 17.10
CA LYS A 260 -2.31 11.06 17.36
C LYS A 260 -1.23 10.54 16.41
N LEU A 261 -1.22 9.22 16.13
CA LEU A 261 -0.31 8.62 15.17
C LEU A 261 -0.56 9.15 13.75
N ARG A 262 -1.83 9.23 13.32
CA ARG A 262 -2.19 9.77 12.01
C ARG A 262 -1.72 11.21 11.86
N LYS A 263 -1.88 12.05 12.89
CA LYS A 263 -1.38 13.43 12.91
C LYS A 263 0.13 13.49 12.71
N ASP A 264 0.91 12.73 13.47
CA ASP A 264 2.37 12.75 13.32
C ASP A 264 2.84 12.26 11.95
N ILE A 265 2.16 11.26 11.36
CA ILE A 265 2.45 10.80 10.00
C ILE A 265 2.24 11.94 8.99
N ILE A 266 1.13 12.68 9.12
CA ILE A 266 0.82 13.83 8.24
C ILE A 266 1.85 14.95 8.45
N LEU A 267 2.21 15.26 9.69
CA LEU A 267 3.21 16.28 10.02
C LEU A 267 4.61 15.89 9.50
N THR A 268 4.96 14.61 9.57
CA THR A 268 6.19 14.06 9.00
C THR A 268 6.21 14.25 7.48
N GLU A 269 5.12 13.92 6.79
CA GLU A 269 4.98 14.08 5.34
C GLU A 269 5.01 15.56 4.92
N PHE A 270 4.30 16.43 5.64
CA PHE A 270 4.33 17.89 5.45
C PHE A 270 5.75 18.43 5.57
N ALA A 271 6.38 18.25 6.73
CA ALA A 271 7.70 18.82 7.02
C ALA A 271 8.77 18.30 6.06
N ARG A 272 8.73 16.99 5.75
CA ARG A 272 9.66 16.36 4.79
C ARG A 272 9.47 16.91 3.38
N THR A 273 8.24 17.01 2.90
CA THR A 273 7.96 17.45 1.53
C THR A 273 8.32 18.91 1.34
N VAL A 274 7.93 19.78 2.29
CA VAL A 274 8.31 21.19 2.26
C VAL A 274 9.84 21.35 2.33
N SER A 275 10.51 20.62 3.23
CA SER A 275 11.99 20.62 3.32
C SER A 275 12.66 20.25 1.99
N VAL A 276 12.19 19.17 1.34
CA VAL A 276 12.76 18.69 0.09
C VAL A 276 12.55 19.68 -1.07
N LEU A 277 11.35 20.25 -1.19
CA LEU A 277 11.01 21.21 -2.23
C LEU A 277 11.78 22.54 -2.06
N LEU A 278 11.81 23.09 -0.83
CA LEU A 278 12.58 24.29 -0.53
C LEU A 278 14.07 24.08 -0.71
N GLY A 279 14.59 22.93 -0.26
CA GLY A 279 15.99 22.58 -0.46
C GLY A 279 16.36 22.45 -1.94
N ALA A 280 15.41 22.15 -2.83
CA ALA A 280 15.64 22.16 -4.28
C ALA A 280 15.49 23.55 -4.91
N GLY A 281 15.28 24.60 -4.11
CA GLY A 281 15.15 25.98 -4.58
C GLY A 281 13.77 26.31 -5.14
N ILE A 282 12.75 25.48 -4.89
CA ILE A 282 11.38 25.78 -5.33
C ILE A 282 10.81 26.89 -4.42
N PRO A 283 10.18 27.94 -4.99
CA PRO A 283 9.58 29.01 -4.20
C PRO A 283 8.57 28.49 -3.15
N ILE A 284 8.48 29.17 -2.01
CA ILE A 284 7.60 28.73 -0.90
C ILE A 284 6.14 28.65 -1.32
N LEU A 285 5.66 29.58 -2.15
CA LEU A 285 4.27 29.59 -2.61
C LEU A 285 3.94 28.33 -3.44
N ASP A 286 4.79 28.01 -4.41
CA ASP A 286 4.68 26.80 -5.23
C ASP A 286 4.79 25.54 -4.36
N THR A 287 5.70 25.56 -3.39
CA THR A 287 5.88 24.47 -2.42
C THR A 287 4.60 24.20 -1.65
N LEU A 288 3.94 25.23 -1.11
CA LEU A 288 2.69 25.07 -0.36
C LEU A 288 1.55 24.58 -1.26
N GLN A 289 1.47 25.06 -2.51
CA GLN A 289 0.48 24.57 -3.48
C GLN A 289 0.66 23.07 -3.76
N ILE A 290 1.89 22.64 -4.08
CA ILE A 290 2.23 21.22 -4.32
C ILE A 290 1.94 20.38 -3.08
N VAL A 291 2.32 20.84 -1.89
CA VAL A 291 2.10 20.12 -0.63
C VAL A 291 0.61 19.99 -0.32
N SER A 292 -0.19 21.03 -0.58
CA SER A 292 -1.64 21.00 -0.34
C SER A 292 -2.38 19.91 -1.12
N GLU A 293 -1.83 19.48 -2.25
CA GLU A 293 -2.41 18.45 -3.14
C GLU A 293 -1.84 17.06 -2.90
N THR A 294 -0.66 16.97 -2.29
CA THR A 294 0.09 15.71 -2.15
C THR A 294 -0.01 15.10 -0.75
N LEU A 295 -0.42 15.89 0.24
CA LEU A 295 -0.67 15.39 1.60
C LEU A 295 -1.74 14.30 1.61
N GLY A 296 -1.51 13.22 2.36
CA GLY A 296 -2.46 12.13 2.57
C GLY A 296 -3.70 12.49 3.42
N SER A 297 -4.02 13.78 3.55
CA SER A 297 -5.10 14.33 4.38
C SER A 297 -5.76 15.51 3.68
N LYS A 298 -7.07 15.44 3.49
CA LYS A 298 -7.83 16.55 2.88
C LYS A 298 -7.99 17.71 3.86
N VAL A 299 -8.15 17.40 5.15
CA VAL A 299 -8.21 18.42 6.21
C VAL A 299 -6.91 19.23 6.23
N TYR A 300 -5.75 18.58 6.36
CA TYR A 300 -4.47 19.31 6.37
C TYR A 300 -4.17 19.96 5.01
N GLY A 301 -4.53 19.33 3.89
CA GLY A 301 -4.35 19.92 2.56
C GLY A 301 -5.11 21.24 2.38
N ALA A 302 -6.35 21.33 2.87
CA ALA A 302 -7.13 22.58 2.85
C ALA A 302 -6.49 23.69 3.70
N GLU A 303 -5.98 23.34 4.88
CA GLU A 303 -5.31 24.27 5.80
C GLU A 303 -3.98 24.77 5.21
N VAL A 304 -3.18 23.90 4.58
CA VAL A 304 -1.97 24.32 3.85
C VAL A 304 -2.30 25.23 2.67
N ARG A 305 -3.41 24.99 1.97
CA ARG A 305 -3.89 25.88 0.89
C ARG A 305 -4.27 27.25 1.43
N GLN A 306 -4.88 27.31 2.61
CA GLN A 306 -5.15 28.57 3.30
C GLN A 306 -3.87 29.28 3.72
N ALA A 307 -2.87 28.56 4.23
CA ALA A 307 -1.55 29.13 4.52
C ALA A 307 -0.90 29.73 3.26
N ALA A 308 -1.02 29.06 2.10
CA ALA A 308 -0.52 29.59 0.83
C ALA A 308 -1.16 30.94 0.46
N VAL A 309 -2.47 31.08 0.65
CA VAL A 309 -3.20 32.35 0.41
C VAL A 309 -2.76 33.46 1.37
N LEU A 310 -2.43 33.12 2.63
CA LEU A 310 -1.91 34.10 3.59
C LEU A 310 -0.49 34.57 3.21
N VAL A 311 0.37 33.63 2.83
CA VAL A 311 1.74 33.92 2.38
C VAL A 311 1.74 34.74 1.09
N GLU A 312 0.83 34.47 0.16
CA GLU A 312 0.63 35.28 -1.05
C GLU A 312 0.27 36.74 -0.72
N LYS A 313 -0.44 36.96 0.39
CA LYS A 313 -0.80 38.30 0.91
C LYS A 313 0.32 38.96 1.73
N GLY A 314 1.48 38.33 1.86
CA GLY A 314 2.64 38.88 2.55
C GLY A 314 2.73 38.53 4.04
N VAL A 315 1.88 37.62 4.55
CA VAL A 315 2.02 37.08 5.92
C VAL A 315 3.21 36.11 5.95
N SER A 316 3.99 36.09 7.03
CA SER A 316 5.09 35.12 7.17
C SER A 316 4.56 33.69 7.20
N LEU A 317 5.36 32.70 6.80
CA LEU A 317 4.93 31.30 6.86
C LEU A 317 4.70 30.88 8.31
N ALA A 318 5.53 31.35 9.24
CA ALA A 318 5.37 31.08 10.66
C ALA A 318 4.00 31.53 11.16
N GLU A 319 3.61 32.79 10.89
CA GLU A 319 2.31 33.33 11.30
C GLU A 319 1.16 32.60 10.61
N ALA A 320 1.28 32.33 9.32
CA ALA A 320 0.27 31.61 8.55
C ALA A 320 0.00 30.23 9.17
N ILE A 321 1.04 29.46 9.49
CA ILE A 321 0.91 28.12 10.10
C ILE A 321 0.44 28.19 11.55
N GLN A 322 0.89 29.17 12.34
CA GLN A 322 0.46 29.35 13.74
C GLN A 322 -1.02 29.71 13.86
N SER A 323 -1.58 30.38 12.85
CA SER A 323 -3.00 30.75 12.83
C SER A 323 -3.96 29.57 12.63
N LEU A 324 -3.45 28.40 12.24
CA LEU A 324 -4.24 27.23 11.88
C LEU A 324 -4.25 26.20 13.02
N GLU A 325 -5.43 25.91 13.58
CA GLU A 325 -5.59 25.06 14.77
C GLU A 325 -5.12 23.60 14.59
N VAL A 326 -5.04 23.13 13.34
CA VAL A 326 -4.64 21.75 13.04
C VAL A 326 -3.15 21.49 13.26
N PHE A 327 -2.33 22.55 13.26
CA PHE A 327 -0.88 22.45 13.40
C PHE A 327 -0.47 22.69 14.86
N PRO A 328 0.47 21.89 15.39
CA PRO A 328 0.97 22.10 16.74
C PRO A 328 1.82 23.37 16.82
N PRO A 329 1.80 24.12 17.95
CA PRO A 329 2.53 25.38 18.08
C PRO A 329 4.03 25.29 17.78
N ILE A 330 4.66 24.16 18.14
CA ILE A 330 6.09 23.93 17.91
C ILE A 330 6.46 23.98 16.41
N LEU A 331 5.54 23.61 15.50
CA LEU A 331 5.78 23.67 14.07
C LEU A 331 5.97 25.12 13.63
N GLY A 332 5.03 26.00 14.00
CA GLY A 332 5.09 27.41 13.67
C GLY A 332 6.28 28.14 14.32
N GLN A 333 6.65 27.77 15.54
CA GLN A 333 7.83 28.32 16.22
C GLN A 333 9.13 27.96 15.51
N MET A 334 9.27 26.69 15.11
CA MET A 334 10.46 26.23 14.40
C MET A 334 10.52 26.81 12.98
N ILE A 335 9.37 26.99 12.31
CA ILE A 335 9.31 27.73 11.04
C ILE A 335 9.81 29.16 11.22
N SER A 336 9.40 29.86 12.29
CA SER A 336 9.89 31.22 12.60
C SER A 336 11.43 31.24 12.70
N VAL A 337 12.02 30.28 13.43
CA VAL A 337 13.48 30.15 13.53
C VAL A 337 14.11 29.88 12.16
N GLY A 338 13.48 29.05 11.34
CA GLY A 338 13.93 28.74 9.98
C GLY A 338 13.88 29.96 9.05
N GLU A 339 12.81 30.77 9.13
CA GLU A 339 12.65 32.00 8.36
C GLU A 339 13.69 33.06 8.79
N GLU A 340 13.85 33.29 10.10
CA GLU A 340 14.82 34.26 10.64
C GLU A 340 16.27 33.90 10.31
N THR A 341 16.59 32.60 10.29
CA THR A 341 17.95 32.12 9.98
C THR A 341 18.19 31.82 8.50
N GLY A 342 17.15 31.89 7.67
CA GLY A 342 17.20 31.52 6.25
C GLY A 342 17.45 30.02 6.00
N LYS A 343 17.16 29.15 6.98
CA LYS A 343 17.44 27.71 6.97
C LYS A 343 16.17 26.87 7.15
N LEU A 344 15.11 27.27 6.47
CA LEU A 344 13.80 26.66 6.62
C LEU A 344 13.79 25.18 6.20
N ASP A 345 14.53 24.81 5.15
CA ASP A 345 14.69 23.44 4.68
C ASP A 345 15.37 22.54 5.73
N GLU A 346 16.46 23.00 6.35
CA GLU A 346 17.17 22.27 7.42
C GLU A 346 16.29 22.07 8.66
N VAL A 347 15.56 23.12 9.06
CA VAL A 347 14.70 23.08 10.25
C VAL A 347 13.52 22.12 10.03
N LEU A 348 12.89 22.17 8.86
CA LEU A 348 11.79 21.26 8.52
C LEU A 348 12.27 19.81 8.37
N ALA A 349 13.49 19.56 7.90
CA ALA A 349 14.07 18.22 7.89
C ALA A 349 14.22 17.63 9.32
N LYS A 350 14.63 18.47 10.28
CA LYS A 350 14.73 18.08 11.70
C LYS A 350 13.35 17.81 12.28
N LEU A 351 12.35 18.64 11.98
CA LEU A 351 10.97 18.43 12.39
C LEU A 351 10.38 17.13 11.82
N ALA A 352 10.65 16.82 10.55
CA ALA A 352 10.23 15.56 9.95
C ALA A 352 10.83 14.36 10.71
N THR A 353 12.10 14.44 11.09
CA THR A 353 12.77 13.39 11.87
C THR A 353 12.19 13.28 13.28
N PHE A 354 11.83 14.40 13.90
CA PHE A 354 11.18 14.43 15.21
C PHE A 354 9.80 13.75 15.18
N TYR A 355 8.92 14.12 14.24
CA TYR A 355 7.60 13.51 14.12
C TYR A 355 7.65 12.04 13.66
N GLU A 356 8.67 11.65 12.91
CA GLU A 356 8.95 10.24 12.62
C GLU A 356 9.24 9.45 13.91
N GLY A 357 10.09 9.98 14.79
CA GLY A 357 10.36 9.37 16.10
C GLY A 357 9.13 9.29 17.01
N GLU A 358 8.29 10.33 17.02
CA GLU A 358 7.00 10.32 17.74
C GLU A 358 6.05 9.25 17.18
N SER A 359 5.99 9.12 15.85
CA SER A 359 5.21 8.09 15.16
C SER A 359 5.69 6.68 15.54
N GLU A 360 7.00 6.44 15.49
CA GLU A 360 7.61 5.16 15.89
C GLU A 360 7.30 4.81 17.36
N THR A 361 7.36 5.80 18.26
CA THR A 361 7.05 5.63 19.68
C THR A 361 5.57 5.27 19.89
N LYS A 362 4.66 5.95 19.20
CA LYS A 362 3.21 5.66 19.26
C LYS A 362 2.87 4.30 18.67
N ILE A 363 3.53 3.91 17.59
CA ILE A 363 3.42 2.56 17.01
C ILE A 363 3.86 1.50 18.02
N LYS A 364 5.00 1.70 18.68
CA LYS A 364 5.47 0.78 19.74
C LYS A 364 4.48 0.70 20.89
N ALA A 365 3.93 1.82 21.33
CA ALA A 365 2.92 1.85 22.39
C ALA A 365 1.64 1.10 22.00
N LEU A 366 1.16 1.24 20.75
CA LEU A 366 0.04 0.44 20.22
C LEU A 366 0.35 -1.05 20.27
N THR A 367 1.55 -1.45 19.83
CA THR A 367 1.98 -2.85 19.84
C THR A 367 2.07 -3.41 21.26
N THR A 368 2.62 -2.66 22.22
CA THR A 368 2.69 -3.09 23.63
C THR A 368 1.32 -3.13 24.29
N ALA A 369 0.40 -2.21 23.96
CA ALA A 369 -0.95 -2.20 24.52
C ALA A 369 -1.80 -3.40 24.06
N ILE A 370 -1.48 -3.98 22.90
CA ILE A 370 -2.16 -5.15 22.37
C ILE A 370 -1.90 -6.40 23.24
N GLU A 371 -0.72 -6.54 23.84
CA GLU A 371 -0.35 -7.70 24.65
C GLU A 371 -1.24 -7.91 25.90
N PRO A 372 -1.47 -6.89 26.76
CA PRO A 372 -2.44 -7.00 27.84
C PRO A 372 -3.86 -7.34 27.37
N MET A 373 -4.30 -6.77 26.24
CA MET A 373 -5.62 -7.12 25.69
C MET A 373 -5.69 -8.60 25.29
N ILE A 374 -4.65 -9.13 24.66
CA ILE A 374 -4.56 -10.55 24.33
C ILE A 374 -4.62 -11.40 25.59
N MET A 375 -3.83 -11.07 26.62
CA MET A 375 -3.84 -11.82 27.89
C MET A 375 -5.21 -11.80 28.56
N ILE A 376 -5.91 -10.67 28.55
CA ILE A 376 -7.27 -10.56 29.09
C ILE A 376 -8.23 -11.44 28.28
N VAL A 377 -8.22 -11.37 26.94
CA VAL A 377 -9.11 -12.16 26.09
C VAL A 377 -8.81 -13.65 26.20
N MET A 378 -7.54 -14.04 26.23
CA MET A 378 -7.14 -15.43 26.45
C MET A 378 -7.51 -15.91 27.85
N GLY A 379 -7.30 -15.09 28.89
CA GLY A 379 -7.67 -15.41 30.26
C GLY A 379 -9.18 -15.60 30.42
N ILE A 380 -9.99 -14.72 29.82
CA ILE A 380 -11.45 -14.86 29.78
C ILE A 380 -11.82 -16.11 28.98
N GLY A 381 -11.22 -16.34 27.81
CA GLY A 381 -11.51 -17.50 26.96
C GLY A 381 -11.18 -18.84 27.63
N VAL A 382 -10.01 -18.95 28.26
CA VAL A 382 -9.58 -20.14 29.00
C VAL A 382 -10.38 -20.30 30.29
N GLY A 383 -10.60 -19.22 31.06
CA GLY A 383 -11.42 -19.27 32.26
C GLY A 383 -12.85 -19.70 31.95
N PHE A 384 -13.42 -19.17 30.87
CA PHE A 384 -14.72 -19.61 30.35
C PHE A 384 -14.69 -21.10 29.97
N LEU A 385 -13.64 -21.57 29.28
CA LEU A 385 -13.47 -22.99 28.93
C LEU A 385 -13.44 -23.87 30.18
N VAL A 386 -12.64 -23.51 31.17
CA VAL A 386 -12.52 -24.24 32.43
C VAL A 386 -13.88 -24.33 33.12
N ILE A 387 -14.62 -23.22 33.22
CA ILE A 387 -15.96 -23.21 33.81
C ILE A 387 -16.91 -24.10 32.98
N ALA A 388 -16.91 -23.97 31.66
CA ALA A 388 -17.78 -24.73 30.77
C ALA A 388 -17.49 -26.25 30.76
N VAL A 389 -16.26 -26.66 31.08
CA VAL A 389 -15.85 -28.08 31.14
C VAL A 389 -15.96 -28.65 32.55
N ILE A 390 -15.59 -27.90 33.58
CA ILE A 390 -15.53 -28.40 34.97
C ILE A 390 -16.90 -28.33 35.66
N MET A 391 -17.68 -27.28 35.42
CA MET A 391 -19.03 -27.14 35.99
C MET A 391 -19.96 -28.32 35.64
N PRO A 392 -19.99 -28.87 34.39
CA PRO A 392 -20.76 -30.08 34.13
C PRO A 392 -20.30 -31.26 34.97
N ILE A 393 -19.00 -31.48 35.10
CA ILE A 393 -18.45 -32.59 35.89
C ILE A 393 -18.95 -32.49 37.34
N TYR A 394 -18.89 -31.30 37.96
CA TYR A 394 -19.40 -31.12 39.31
C TYR A 394 -20.92 -31.32 39.42
N ASN A 395 -21.71 -30.75 38.51
CA ASN A 395 -23.17 -30.89 38.56
C ASN A 395 -23.61 -32.36 38.39
N LEU A 396 -22.96 -33.11 37.50
CA LEU A 396 -23.22 -34.53 37.30
C LEU A 396 -22.80 -35.36 38.51
N THR A 397 -21.66 -35.04 39.12
CA THR A 397 -21.17 -35.76 40.30
C THR A 397 -22.01 -35.44 41.56
N SER A 398 -22.69 -34.29 41.60
CA SER A 398 -23.60 -33.91 42.69
C SER A 398 -25.04 -34.45 42.56
N GLN A 399 -25.39 -34.99 41.38
CA GLN A 399 -26.70 -35.61 41.12
C GLN A 399 -26.70 -37.14 41.32
N PHE A 400 -25.52 -37.74 41.45
CA PHE A 400 -25.33 -39.07 42.06
C PHE A 400 -25.01 -38.91 43.54
#